data_AF-A0A7S3MIZ3-F1
#
_entry.id   AF-A0A7S3MIZ3-F1
#
_cell.length_a   1.000
_cell.length_b   1.000
_cell.length_c   1.000
_cell.angle_alpha   90.00
_cell.angle_beta   90.00
_cell.angle_gamma   90.00
#
_symmetry.space_group_name_H-M   'P 1'
#
loop_
_entity.id
_entity.type
_entity.pdbx_description
1 polymer ?
#
loop_
_entity_poly.entity_id
_entity_poly.type
_entity_poly.pdbx_seq_one_letter_code
_entity_poly.pdbx_strand_id
1 'polypeptide(L)'
;MAKFRKKHGLYSFKLAKNNRYKNTHAMPLQKRLDFKKMGYEGELRTKDSERASSRPFGELNSKGRFRVRIEKVPFYNIPDLTGFSLMPYVSHNTPKVDFAVKEHRRVDLDADYIEKINKRIGEQIQGGLVIHENPEHLATPGAKIN
;
A
#
# COMPACT_ATOMS: atom_id res chain seq x y z
N MET A 1 40.49 7.64 9.18
CA MET A 1 39.46 6.60 8.90
C MET A 1 38.98 5.81 10.13
N ALA A 2 39.84 5.38 11.06
CA ALA A 2 39.43 4.50 12.17
C ALA A 2 38.37 5.09 13.14
N LYS A 3 38.39 6.41 13.41
CA LYS A 3 37.41 7.07 14.31
C LYS A 3 35.97 7.00 13.80
N PHE A 4 35.78 7.22 12.50
CA PHE A 4 34.45 7.17 11.86
C PHE A 4 33.82 5.77 11.95
N ARG A 5 34.60 4.72 11.64
CA ARG A 5 34.14 3.33 11.74
C ARG A 5 33.79 2.94 13.18
N LYS A 6 34.57 3.38 14.17
CA LYS A 6 34.25 3.17 15.59
C LYS A 6 32.95 3.86 16.00
N LYS A 7 32.72 5.10 15.52
CA LYS A 7 31.49 5.86 15.77
C LYS A 7 30.25 5.16 15.19
N HIS A 8 30.33 4.71 13.93
CA HIS A 8 29.21 3.99 13.28
C HIS A 8 29.01 2.58 13.83
N GLY A 9 30.06 1.96 14.37
CA GLY A 9 30.00 0.63 14.96
C GLY A 9 29.36 -0.38 14.02
N LEU A 10 28.29 -1.02 14.49
CA LEU A 10 27.52 -1.98 13.71
C LEU A 10 26.30 -1.29 13.06
N TYR A 11 26.42 -0.96 11.78
CA TYR A 11 25.37 -0.27 11.01
C TYR A 11 24.62 -1.20 10.03
N SER A 12 25.04 -2.45 9.90
CA SER A 12 24.40 -3.45 9.04
C SER A 12 24.40 -4.83 9.69
N PHE A 13 23.31 -5.58 9.51
CA PHE A 13 23.19 -6.96 9.98
C PHE A 13 24.26 -7.88 9.35
N LYS A 14 24.77 -7.53 8.16
CA LYS A 14 25.81 -8.31 7.44
C LYS A 14 27.17 -8.32 8.15
N LEU A 15 27.45 -7.33 8.99
CA LEU A 15 28.74 -7.19 9.66
C LEU A 15 28.89 -8.08 10.90
N ALA A 16 27.80 -8.74 11.33
CA ALA A 16 27.80 -9.65 12.46
C ALA A 16 27.72 -11.12 11.99
N LYS A 17 28.01 -12.04 12.92
CA LYS A 17 27.78 -13.47 12.69
C LYS A 17 26.31 -13.74 12.36
N ASN A 18 26.04 -14.65 11.43
CA ASN A 18 24.70 -14.94 10.90
C ASN A 18 23.67 -15.28 12.00
N ASN A 19 24.08 -15.99 13.05
CA ASN A 19 23.17 -16.42 14.13
C ASN A 19 22.96 -15.36 15.23
N ARG A 20 23.53 -14.16 15.08
CA ARG A 20 23.50 -13.14 16.14
C ARG A 20 22.15 -12.43 16.25
N TYR A 21 21.46 -12.22 15.13
CA TYR A 21 20.21 -11.47 15.08
C TYR A 21 19.10 -12.31 14.49
N LYS A 22 17.99 -12.42 15.21
CA LYS A 22 16.74 -13.06 14.76
C LYS A 22 15.76 -11.98 14.28
N ASN A 23 14.80 -12.30 13.41
CA ASN A 23 13.72 -11.37 13.02
C ASN A 23 14.22 -9.97 12.60
N THR A 24 15.20 -9.90 11.69
CA THR A 24 15.83 -8.64 11.26
C THR A 24 14.89 -7.66 10.56
N HIS A 25 13.76 -8.16 10.04
CA HIS A 25 12.75 -7.37 9.33
C HIS A 25 11.84 -6.56 10.26
N ALA A 26 11.73 -6.93 11.54
CA ALA A 26 10.76 -6.35 12.45
C ALA A 26 11.14 -4.95 12.95
N MET A 27 12.44 -4.64 13.02
CA MET A 27 12.94 -3.34 13.46
C MET A 27 14.32 -3.00 12.90
N PRO A 28 14.68 -1.71 12.80
CA PRO A 28 16.01 -1.30 12.37
C PRO A 28 17.08 -1.67 13.41
N LEU A 29 18.29 -1.95 12.92
CA LEU A 29 19.42 -2.39 13.75
C LEU A 29 19.78 -1.39 14.85
N GLN A 30 19.78 -0.09 14.54
CA GLN A 30 20.15 0.96 15.50
C GLN A 30 19.25 0.94 16.74
N LYS A 31 17.93 0.91 16.53
CA LYS A 31 16.93 0.82 17.60
C LYS A 31 17.17 -0.41 18.49
N ARG A 32 17.52 -1.53 17.87
CA ARG A 32 17.83 -2.78 18.58
C ARG A 32 19.11 -2.70 19.41
N LEU A 33 20.15 -2.05 18.89
CA LEU A 33 21.39 -1.81 19.63
C LEU A 33 21.15 -0.89 20.82
N ASP A 34 20.30 0.11 20.67
CA ASP A 34 19.95 1.03 21.76
C ASP A 34 19.12 0.32 22.84
N PHE A 35 18.16 -0.52 22.47
CA PHE A 35 17.46 -1.40 23.42
C PHE A 35 18.42 -2.36 24.11
N LYS A 36 19.37 -2.96 23.39
CA LYS A 36 20.35 -3.85 24.01
C LYS A 36 21.16 -3.18 25.14
N LYS A 37 21.44 -1.88 25.04
CA LYS A 37 22.14 -1.12 26.10
C LYS A 37 21.30 -0.96 27.37
N MET A 38 19.97 -1.03 27.26
CA MET A 38 19.03 -0.90 28.38
C MET A 38 18.90 -2.19 29.21
N GLY A 39 19.57 -3.28 28.83
CA GLY A 39 19.51 -4.55 29.56
C GLY A 39 18.13 -5.21 29.48
N TYR A 40 17.59 -5.63 30.63
CA TYR A 40 16.36 -6.42 30.72
C TYR A 40 15.14 -5.71 30.11
N GLU A 41 14.94 -4.43 30.42
CA GLU A 41 13.83 -3.63 29.84
C GLU A 41 13.94 -3.52 28.31
N GLY A 42 15.16 -3.44 27.81
CA GLY A 42 15.44 -3.41 26.38
C GLY A 42 15.06 -4.71 25.67
N GLU A 43 15.28 -5.85 26.31
CA GLU A 43 14.83 -7.14 25.78
C GLU A 43 13.32 -7.25 25.74
N LEU A 44 12.63 -6.77 26.78
CA LEU A 44 11.17 -6.73 26.82
C LEU A 44 10.62 -5.85 25.67
N ARG A 45 11.14 -4.62 25.54
CA ARG A 45 10.77 -3.70 24.45
C ARG A 45 11.08 -4.26 23.06
N THR A 46 12.16 -5.02 22.94
CA THR A 46 12.51 -5.70 21.68
C THR A 46 11.42 -6.71 21.32
N LYS A 47 11.01 -7.55 22.27
CA LYS A 47 9.94 -8.54 22.06
C LYS A 47 8.60 -7.87 21.73
N ASP A 48 8.24 -6.81 22.43
CA ASP A 48 6.98 -6.10 22.19
C ASP A 48 6.98 -5.41 20.82
N SER A 49 8.11 -4.80 20.45
CA SER A 49 8.28 -4.21 19.12
C SER A 49 8.23 -5.26 18.01
N GLU A 50 8.82 -6.45 18.22
CA GLU A 50 8.73 -7.56 17.26
C GLU A 50 7.28 -8.05 17.10
N ARG A 51 6.52 -8.16 18.19
CA ARG A 51 5.10 -8.57 18.16
C ARG A 51 4.21 -7.54 17.47
N ALA A 52 4.43 -6.27 17.73
CA ALA A 52 3.64 -5.16 17.17
C ALA A 52 4.08 -4.75 15.76
N SER A 53 5.14 -5.38 15.21
CA SER A 53 5.68 -5.00 13.91
C SER A 53 4.69 -5.29 12.77
N SER A 54 4.51 -4.31 11.88
CA SER A 54 3.76 -4.49 10.63
C SER A 54 4.47 -5.40 9.63
N ARG A 55 5.75 -5.67 9.86
CA ARG A 55 6.59 -6.62 9.14
C ARG A 55 7.05 -7.65 10.16
N PRO A 56 6.71 -8.94 10.06
CA PRO A 56 6.57 -9.68 8.80
C PRO A 56 5.14 -9.84 8.30
N PHE A 57 5.00 -10.02 6.98
CA PHE A 57 3.75 -10.32 6.29
C PHE A 57 3.25 -11.77 6.53
N GLY A 58 3.64 -12.40 7.64
CA GLY A 58 3.46 -13.83 7.83
C GLY A 58 4.11 -14.34 9.11
N GLU A 59 4.24 -15.66 9.21
CA GLU A 59 4.84 -16.33 10.36
C GLU A 59 5.70 -17.53 9.95
N LEU A 60 6.58 -17.96 10.84
CA LEU A 60 7.35 -19.19 10.66
C LEU A 60 6.58 -20.36 11.27
N ASN A 61 6.43 -21.44 10.52
CA ASN A 61 5.89 -22.70 11.05
C ASN A 61 6.92 -23.38 11.96
N SER A 62 6.49 -24.38 12.73
CA SER A 62 7.37 -25.21 13.59
C SER A 62 8.54 -25.86 12.84
N LYS A 63 8.37 -26.11 11.53
CA LYS A 63 9.40 -26.66 10.62
C LYS A 63 10.34 -25.60 10.02
N GLY A 64 10.24 -24.33 10.44
CA GLY A 64 11.06 -23.22 9.92
C GLY A 64 10.65 -22.70 8.54
N ARG A 65 9.54 -23.19 7.96
CA ARG A 65 8.99 -22.68 6.69
C ARG A 65 8.22 -21.39 6.93
N PHE A 66 8.40 -20.38 6.08
CA PHE A 66 7.66 -19.12 6.16
C PHE A 66 6.29 -19.26 5.47
N ARG A 67 5.22 -18.92 6.19
CA ARG A 67 3.85 -18.86 5.69
C ARG A 67 3.43 -17.40 5.56
N VAL A 68 3.16 -16.97 4.33
CA VAL A 68 2.66 -15.62 4.03
C VAL A 68 1.18 -15.53 4.42
N ARG A 69 0.79 -14.44 5.08
CA ARG A 69 -0.59 -14.07 5.37
C ARG A 69 -0.97 -12.90 4.46
N ILE A 70 -1.80 -13.16 3.45
CA ILE A 70 -2.17 -12.19 2.41
C ILE A 70 -2.83 -10.95 3.03
N GLU A 71 -3.64 -11.14 4.07
CA GLU A 71 -4.30 -10.06 4.83
C GLU A 71 -3.35 -9.03 5.44
N LYS A 72 -2.08 -9.39 5.69
CA LYS A 72 -1.07 -8.48 6.24
C LYS A 72 -0.31 -7.71 5.15
N VAL A 73 -0.47 -8.07 3.88
CA VAL A 73 0.19 -7.40 2.77
C VAL A 73 -0.53 -6.07 2.51
N PRO A 74 0.18 -4.93 2.40
CA PRO A 74 -0.46 -3.66 2.10
C PRO A 74 -1.16 -3.73 0.73
N PHE A 75 -2.41 -3.30 0.70
CA PHE A 75 -3.19 -3.20 -0.53
C PHE A 75 -3.07 -1.78 -1.10
N TYR A 76 -2.82 -1.69 -2.40
CA TYR A 76 -2.78 -0.42 -3.12
C TYR A 76 -3.96 -0.37 -4.09
N ASN A 77 -4.82 0.63 -3.91
CA ASN A 77 -5.95 0.90 -4.81
C ASN A 77 -5.43 1.58 -6.08
N ILE A 78 -4.88 0.79 -7.00
CA ILE A 78 -4.40 1.27 -8.29
C ILE A 78 -5.57 1.15 -9.28
N PRO A 79 -6.16 2.27 -9.74
CA PRO A 79 -7.23 2.21 -10.72
C PRO A 79 -6.67 1.81 -12.09
N ASP A 80 -7.55 1.37 -12.98
CA ASP A 80 -7.22 1.27 -14.40
C ASP A 80 -7.06 2.68 -14.99
N LEU A 81 -5.96 2.89 -15.73
CA LEU A 81 -5.61 4.16 -16.34
C LEU A 81 -5.92 4.19 -17.84
N THR A 82 -6.49 3.13 -18.42
CA THR A 82 -6.91 3.18 -19.82
C THR A 82 -7.96 4.28 -20.05
N GLY A 83 -7.69 5.19 -20.98
CA GLY A 83 -8.55 6.36 -21.25
C GLY A 83 -8.30 7.55 -20.32
N PHE A 84 -7.34 7.49 -19.40
CA PHE A 84 -6.95 8.63 -18.58
C PHE A 84 -6.10 9.62 -19.40
N SER A 85 -6.67 10.77 -19.74
CA SER A 85 -6.04 11.77 -20.61
C SER A 85 -5.12 12.76 -19.90
N LEU A 86 -5.23 12.86 -18.57
CA LEU A 86 -4.42 13.80 -17.79
C LEU A 86 -2.99 13.27 -17.62
N MET A 87 -2.03 14.14 -17.90
CA MET A 87 -0.61 13.90 -17.73
C MET A 87 -0.11 14.58 -16.45
N PRO A 88 1.03 14.13 -15.86
CA PRO A 88 1.57 14.72 -14.64
C PRO A 88 2.01 16.18 -14.80
N TYR A 89 2.22 16.63 -16.04
CA TYR A 89 2.60 18.01 -16.37
C TYR A 89 1.57 18.65 -17.28
N VAL A 90 1.35 19.94 -17.08
CA VAL A 90 0.47 20.78 -17.91
C VAL A 90 1.31 21.51 -18.95
N SER A 91 0.73 21.78 -20.12
CA SER A 91 1.38 22.59 -21.15
C SER A 91 1.66 24.01 -20.64
N HIS A 92 2.84 24.55 -20.96
CA HIS A 92 3.21 25.92 -20.60
C HIS A 92 2.28 26.97 -21.24
N ASN A 93 1.64 26.64 -22.36
CA ASN A 93 0.82 27.58 -23.12
C ASN A 93 -0.61 27.71 -22.58
N THR A 94 -0.98 26.98 -21.52
CA THR A 94 -2.33 27.08 -20.95
C THR A 94 -2.52 28.44 -20.28
N PRO A 95 -3.56 29.22 -20.64
CA PRO A 95 -3.81 30.52 -20.04
C PRO A 95 -4.22 30.39 -18.58
N LYS A 96 -3.90 31.41 -17.77
CA LYS A 96 -4.33 31.48 -16.38
C LYS A 96 -5.85 31.68 -16.34
N VAL A 97 -6.56 30.81 -15.63
CA VAL A 97 -8.00 30.93 -15.41
C VAL A 97 -8.27 32.07 -14.41
N ASP A 98 -9.27 32.91 -14.72
CA ASP A 98 -9.71 33.99 -13.84
C ASP A 98 -10.42 33.46 -12.58
N PHE A 99 -10.18 34.12 -11.43
CA PHE A 99 -10.65 33.67 -10.13
C PHE A 99 -12.18 33.75 -10.00
N ALA A 100 -12.82 34.76 -10.61
CA ALA A 100 -14.28 34.88 -10.62
C ALA A 100 -14.97 33.67 -11.28
N VAL A 101 -14.40 33.16 -12.38
CA VAL A 101 -14.91 31.97 -13.08
C VAL A 101 -14.64 30.68 -12.32
N LYS A 102 -13.58 30.64 -11.51
CA LYS A 102 -13.17 29.47 -10.71
C LYS A 102 -14.12 29.19 -9.55
N GLU A 103 -14.63 30.23 -8.90
CA GLU A 103 -15.53 30.10 -7.75
C GLU A 103 -16.93 29.64 -8.16
N HIS A 104 -17.48 30.17 -9.27
CA HIS A 104 -18.79 29.76 -9.77
C HIS A 104 -18.87 28.29 -10.23
N ARG A 105 -17.74 27.64 -10.51
CA ARG A 105 -17.68 26.21 -10.88
C ARG A 105 -17.34 25.29 -9.72
N ARG A 106 -17.14 25.82 -8.51
CA ARG A 106 -17.18 24.97 -7.32
C ARG A 106 -18.61 24.48 -7.20
N VAL A 107 -18.80 23.20 -7.48
CA VAL A 107 -20.06 22.53 -7.14
C VAL A 107 -20.04 22.39 -5.63
N ASP A 108 -20.66 23.34 -4.94
CA ASP A 108 -21.07 23.11 -3.56
C ASP A 108 -22.02 21.91 -3.62
N LEU A 109 -21.63 20.81 -2.98
CA LEU A 109 -22.45 19.61 -2.95
C LEU A 109 -23.67 19.94 -2.09
N ASP A 110 -24.77 20.35 -2.72
CA ASP A 110 -26.06 20.50 -2.05
C ASP A 110 -26.41 19.21 -1.30
N ALA A 111 -27.06 19.33 -0.14
CA ALA A 111 -27.40 18.19 0.72
C ALA A 111 -28.13 17.08 -0.06
N ASP A 112 -29.04 17.46 -0.97
CA ASP A 112 -29.78 16.56 -1.85
C ASP A 112 -28.86 15.76 -2.81
N TYR A 113 -27.74 16.35 -3.24
CA TYR A 113 -26.79 15.68 -4.14
C TYR A 113 -25.92 14.68 -3.38
N ILE A 114 -25.58 14.99 -2.12
CA ILE A 114 -24.88 14.07 -1.21
C ILE A 114 -25.76 12.84 -0.92
N GLU A 115 -27.05 13.03 -0.69
CA GLU A 115 -28.00 11.92 -0.49
C GLU A 115 -28.11 11.02 -1.72
N LYS A 116 -28.14 11.60 -2.93
CA LYS A 116 -28.14 10.83 -4.19
C LYS A 116 -26.85 10.02 -4.38
N ILE A 117 -25.69 10.58 -4.02
CA ILE A 117 -24.40 9.86 -4.07
C ILE A 117 -24.42 8.69 -3.09
N ASN A 118 -24.83 8.92 -1.84
CA ASN A 118 -24.86 7.87 -0.81
C ASN A 118 -25.85 6.76 -1.16
N LYS A 119 -27.00 7.11 -1.77
CA LYS A 119 -27.97 6.13 -2.25
C LYS A 119 -27.39 5.26 -3.37
N ARG A 120 -26.72 5.84 -4.36
CA ARG A 120 -26.05 5.10 -5.44
C ARG A 120 -24.92 4.20 -4.94
N ILE A 121 -24.13 4.67 -3.98
CA ILE A 121 -23.08 3.87 -3.34
C ILE A 121 -23.69 2.68 -2.59
N GLY A 122 -24.76 2.91 -1.82
CA GLY A 122 -25.48 1.85 -1.12
C GLY A 122 -26.07 0.78 -2.05
N GLU A 123 -26.66 1.22 -3.17
CA GLU A 123 -27.20 0.34 -4.21
C GLU A 123 -26.10 -0.50 -4.89
N GLN A 124 -24.94 0.08 -5.18
CA GLN A 124 -23.78 -0.66 -5.74
C GLN A 124 -23.19 -1.68 -4.76
N ILE A 125 -23.21 -1.39 -3.46
CA ILE A 125 -22.74 -2.33 -2.42
C ILE A 125 -23.70 -3.51 -2.26
N GLN A 126 -25.01 -3.29 -2.39
CA GLN A 126 -26.03 -4.35 -2.31
C GLN A 126 -26.14 -5.20 -3.58
N GLY A 127 -25.87 -4.62 -4.76
CA GLY A 127 -25.96 -5.33 -6.04
C GLY A 127 -24.85 -6.35 -6.31
N GLY A 128 -23.78 -6.35 -5.51
CA GLY A 128 -22.55 -7.09 -5.82
C GLY A 128 -21.87 -6.54 -7.08
N LEU A 129 -20.56 -6.73 -7.18
CA LEU A 129 -19.81 -6.46 -8.41
C LEU A 129 -20.34 -7.36 -9.53
N VAL A 130 -21.29 -6.86 -10.32
CA VAL A 130 -21.62 -7.47 -11.62
C VAL A 130 -20.43 -7.19 -12.52
N ILE A 131 -19.54 -8.18 -12.64
CA ILE A 131 -18.57 -8.24 -13.72
C ILE A 131 -19.41 -8.38 -14.99
N HIS A 132 -19.52 -7.30 -15.77
CA HIS A 132 -20.03 -7.42 -17.14
C HIS A 132 -19.00 -8.22 -17.93
N GLU A 133 -19.20 -9.53 -18.03
CA GLU A 133 -18.56 -10.32 -19.07
C GLU A 133 -19.10 -9.80 -20.41
N ASN A 134 -18.28 -9.07 -21.16
CA ASN A 134 -18.58 -8.69 -22.55
C ASN A 134 -18.73 -9.97 -23.39
N PRO A 135 -19.92 -10.31 -23.92
CA PRO A 135 -20.11 -11.52 -24.71
C PRO A 135 -19.91 -11.26 -26.22
N GLU A 136 -18.93 -10.42 -26.61
CA GLU A 136 -18.68 -10.09 -28.03
C GLU A 136 -17.55 -10.90 -28.68
N HIS A 137 -17.04 -11.95 -28.03
CA HIS A 137 -15.97 -12.79 -28.61
C HIS A 137 -16.32 -14.29 -28.76
N LEU A 138 -17.60 -14.67 -28.73
CA LEU A 138 -18.03 -16.02 -29.08
C LEU A 138 -18.67 -16.06 -30.47
N ALA A 139 -17.83 -16.48 -31.43
CA ALA A 139 -18.13 -17.27 -32.61
C ALA A 139 -19.48 -17.02 -33.31
N THR A 140 -19.41 -16.43 -34.50
CA THR A 140 -20.42 -16.54 -35.56
C THR A 140 -20.70 -18.03 -35.87
N PRO A 141 -21.92 -18.55 -35.63
CA PRO A 141 -22.38 -19.79 -36.25
C PRO A 141 -23.04 -19.44 -37.58
N GLY A 142 -22.65 -20.16 -38.64
CA GLY A 142 -23.19 -19.96 -39.97
C GLY A 142 -24.73 -20.00 -40.02
N ALA A 143 -25.31 -19.06 -40.77
CA ALA A 143 -26.67 -19.13 -41.25
C ALA A 143 -26.65 -19.20 -42.79
N LYS A 144 -27.15 -20.33 -43.30
CA LYS A 144 -27.42 -20.63 -44.71
C LYS A 144 -28.45 -19.67 -45.29
N ILE A 145 -28.34 -19.31 -46.56
CA ILE A 145 -29.51 -19.00 -47.42
C ILE A 145 -29.22 -19.45 -48.87
N ASN A 146 -30.09 -20.33 -49.36
CA ASN A 146 -30.37 -20.78 -50.75
C ASN A 146 -29.28 -21.50 -51.56
#